data_AF-A0A0J7J122-F1
#
_entry.id   AF-A0A0J7J122-F1
#
_cell.length_a   1.000
_cell.length_b   1.000
_cell.length_c   1.000
_cell.angle_alpha   90.00
_cell.angle_beta   90.00
_cell.angle_gamma   90.00
#
_symmetry.space_group_name_H-M   'P 1'
#
loop_
_entity.id
_entity.type
_entity.pdbx_description
1 polymer ?
#
loop_
_entity_poly.entity_id
_entity_poly.type
_entity_poly.pdbx_seq_one_letter_code
_entity_poly.pdbx_strand_id
1 'polypeptide(L)'
;MEHPLLIPKRYLLPLAVFGLVVVLLGAYMRIAHWVFGNLTGSIVIDLGIVFSAISWVIVITDIFRNRSKYSVFWIAGMIFFGSITTIFYLIKRNEKTD
;
A
#
# COMPACT_ATOMS: atom_id res chain seq x y z
N MET A 1 -4.10 -24.49 -6.20
CA MET A 1 -5.37 -23.82 -6.51
C MET A 1 -5.16 -22.35 -6.20
N GLU A 2 -5.17 -21.48 -7.20
CA GLU A 2 -5.01 -20.04 -6.97
C GLU A 2 -6.32 -19.49 -6.39
N HIS A 3 -6.26 -18.86 -5.22
CA HIS A 3 -7.43 -18.21 -4.64
C HIS A 3 -7.60 -16.82 -5.25
N PRO A 4 -8.86 -16.41 -5.54
CA PRO A 4 -9.14 -15.05 -5.92
C PRO A 4 -8.76 -14.10 -4.78
N LEU A 5 -8.37 -12.87 -5.15
CA LEU A 5 -8.10 -11.79 -4.20
C LEU A 5 -9.27 -11.64 -3.23
N LEU A 6 -8.97 -11.44 -1.94
CA LEU A 6 -9.99 -11.21 -0.90
C LEU A 6 -10.88 -10.00 -1.23
N ILE A 7 -10.25 -8.96 -1.75
CA ILE A 7 -10.90 -7.73 -2.18
C ILE A 7 -10.48 -7.46 -3.63
N PRO A 8 -11.42 -7.12 -4.52
CA PRO A 8 -11.08 -6.86 -5.92
C PRO A 8 -10.00 -5.80 -6.07
N LYS A 9 -9.04 -6.05 -6.97
CA LYS A 9 -7.94 -5.12 -7.30
C LYS A 9 -8.45 -3.71 -7.61
N ARG A 10 -9.63 -3.59 -8.23
CA ARG A 10 -10.29 -2.32 -8.57
C ARG A 10 -10.42 -1.38 -7.37
N TYR A 11 -10.56 -1.91 -6.15
CA TYR A 11 -10.65 -1.11 -4.93
C TYR A 11 -9.32 -1.05 -4.19
N LEU A 12 -8.56 -2.16 -4.21
CA LEU A 12 -7.31 -2.26 -3.46
C LEU A 12 -6.20 -1.36 -4.02
N LEU A 13 -6.10 -1.28 -5.35
CA LEU A 13 -5.05 -0.52 -6.00
C LEU A 13 -5.22 1.00 -5.81
N PRO A 14 -6.43 1.58 -6.00
CA PRO A 14 -6.67 2.97 -5.63
C PRO A 14 -6.41 3.24 -4.15
N LEU A 15 -6.73 2.32 -3.25
CA LEU A 15 -6.47 2.48 -1.82
C LEU A 15 -4.97 2.58 -1.52
N ALA A 16 -4.15 1.68 -2.10
CA ALA A 16 -2.70 1.69 -1.93
C ALA A 16 -2.06 2.96 -2.53
N VAL A 17 -2.53 3.39 -3.72
CA VAL A 17 -2.06 4.62 -4.37
C VAL A 17 -2.47 5.85 -3.56
N PHE A 18 -3.72 5.91 -3.10
CA PHE A 18 -4.21 7.01 -2.27
C PHE A 18 -3.44 7.12 -0.96
N GLY A 19 -3.20 6.00 -0.27
CA GLY A 19 -2.37 5.95 0.94
C GLY A 19 -0.97 6.52 0.68
N LEU A 20 -0.32 6.12 -0.42
CA LEU A 20 0.98 6.65 -0.81
C LEU A 20 0.94 8.17 -1.07
N VAL A 21 -0.05 8.66 -1.83
CA VAL A 21 -0.21 10.08 -2.13
C VAL A 21 -0.42 10.90 -0.85
N VAL A 22 -1.25 10.42 0.07
CA VAL A 22 -1.51 11.10 1.34
C VAL A 22 -0.24 11.15 2.22
N VAL A 23 0.55 10.08 2.28
CA VAL A 23 1.84 10.09 2.99
C VAL A 23 2.80 11.11 2.36
N LEU A 24 2.91 11.14 1.03
CA LEU A 24 3.77 12.10 0.34
C LEU A 24 3.31 13.54 0.56
N LEU A 25 2.00 13.79 0.52
CA LEU A 25 1.43 15.10 0.82
C LEU A 25 1.72 15.52 2.26
N GLY A 26 1.52 14.63 3.23
CA GLY A 26 1.80 14.91 4.63
C GLY A 26 3.29 15.13 4.90
N ALA A 27 4.17 14.36 4.26
CA ALA A 27 5.62 14.56 4.31
C ALA A 27 6.02 15.92 3.72
N TYR A 28 5.45 16.29 2.57
CA TYR A 28 5.65 17.60 1.97
C TYR A 28 5.20 18.72 2.93
N MET A 29 3.99 18.63 3.49
CA MET A 29 3.48 19.60 4.46
C MET A 29 4.40 19.74 5.67
N ARG A 30 4.93 18.62 6.18
CA ARG A 30 5.85 18.60 7.32
C ARG A 30 7.17 19.30 7.01
N ILE A 31 7.76 19.06 5.83
CA ILE A 31 9.01 19.70 5.41
C ILE A 31 8.80 21.18 5.11
N ALA A 32 7.69 21.53 4.46
CA ALA A 32 7.31 22.90 4.14
C ALA A 32 6.81 23.70 5.36
N HIS A 33 6.74 23.09 6.54
CA HIS A 33 6.18 23.67 7.76
C HIS A 33 4.76 24.25 7.55
N TRP A 34 3.98 23.64 6.65
CA TRP A 34 2.59 24.01 6.42
C TRP A 34 1.72 23.53 7.57
N VAL A 35 1.05 24.49 8.21
CA VAL A 35 0.11 24.27 9.31
C VAL A 35 -1.22 24.92 8.94
N PHE A 36 -2.26 24.11 8.80
CA PHE A 36 -3.63 24.59 8.54
C PHE A 36 -4.47 24.38 9.80
N GLY A 37 -4.47 25.37 10.70
CA GLY A 37 -5.12 25.23 12.01
C GLY A 37 -4.51 24.08 12.81
N ASN A 38 -5.33 23.10 13.19
CA ASN A 38 -4.86 21.89 13.88
C ASN A 38 -4.33 20.81 12.92
N LEU A 39 -4.50 20.97 11.60
CA LEU A 39 -4.01 20.02 10.62
C LEU A 39 -2.52 20.25 10.39
N THR A 40 -1.70 19.39 11.00
CA THR A 40 -0.25 19.35 10.82
C THR A 40 0.13 18.24 9.85
N GLY A 41 1.29 18.38 9.19
CA GLY A 41 1.82 17.35 8.30
C GLY A 41 1.91 15.97 8.96
N SER A 42 2.18 15.89 10.26
CA SER A 42 2.20 14.64 11.03
C SER A 42 0.86 13.91 11.00
N ILE A 43 -0.25 14.62 11.23
CA ILE A 43 -1.60 14.01 11.21
C ILE A 43 -1.93 13.47 9.81
N VAL A 44 -1.55 14.20 8.76
CA VAL A 44 -1.77 13.78 7.38
C VAL A 44 -0.92 12.54 7.06
N ILE A 45 0.33 12.48 7.53
CA ILE A 45 1.17 11.29 7.42
C ILE A 45 0.52 10.11 8.13
N ASP A 46 0.06 10.28 9.37
CA ASP A 46 -0.55 9.21 10.16
C ASP A 46 -1.79 8.63 9.45
N LEU A 47 -2.64 9.48 8.87
CA LEU A 47 -3.77 9.06 8.05
C LEU A 47 -3.31 8.25 6.82
N GLY A 48 -2.30 8.73 6.10
CA GLY A 48 -1.74 8.02 4.95
C GLY A 48 -1.14 6.66 5.31
N ILE A 49 -0.49 6.56 6.47
CA ILE A 49 0.05 5.31 7.00
C ILE A 49 -1.07 4.32 7.30
N VAL A 50 -2.18 4.76 7.91
CA VAL A 50 -3.34 3.88 8.18
C VAL A 50 -3.91 3.29 6.88
N PHE A 51 -4.14 4.12 5.85
CA PHE A 51 -4.62 3.62 4.56
C PHE A 51 -3.63 2.65 3.91
N SER A 52 -2.33 2.97 3.98
CA SER A 52 -1.27 2.11 3.48
C SER A 52 -1.22 0.77 4.23
N ALA A 53 -1.35 0.78 5.56
CA ALA A 53 -1.35 -0.40 6.41
C ALA A 53 -2.51 -1.35 6.10
N ILE A 54 -3.71 -0.82 5.85
CA ILE A 54 -4.87 -1.63 5.44
C ILE A 54 -4.55 -2.38 4.14
N SER A 55 -4.02 -1.67 3.13
CA SER A 55 -3.63 -2.29 1.86
C SER A 55 -2.54 -3.37 2.05
N TRP A 56 -1.61 -3.12 2.95
CA TRP A 56 -0.53 -4.04 3.33
C TRP A 56 -1.06 -5.34 3.90
N VAL A 57 -1.96 -5.28 4.89
CA VAL A 57 -2.53 -6.46 5.54
C VAL A 57 -3.25 -7.33 4.52
N ILE A 58 -4.00 -6.72 3.61
CA ILE A 58 -4.75 -7.45 2.58
C ILE A 58 -3.78 -8.14 1.60
N VAL A 59 -2.74 -7.43 1.14
CA VAL A 59 -1.73 -8.00 0.23
C VAL A 59 -0.90 -9.10 0.91
N ILE A 60 -0.52 -8.92 2.17
CA ILE A 60 0.20 -9.95 2.94
C ILE A 60 -0.64 -11.21 3.05
N THR A 61 -1.93 -11.07 3.38
CA THR A 61 -2.86 -12.21 3.48
C THR A 61 -2.97 -12.93 2.15
N ASP A 62 -3.02 -12.17 1.05
CA ASP A 62 -3.07 -12.71 -0.31
C ASP A 62 -1.78 -13.43 -0.72
N ILE A 63 -0.61 -12.94 -0.30
CA ILE A 63 0.69 -13.61 -0.48
C ILE A 63 0.73 -14.94 0.28
N PHE A 64 0.28 -14.96 1.54
CA PHE A 64 0.27 -16.17 2.35
C PHE A 64 -0.70 -17.23 1.80
N ARG A 65 -1.88 -16.82 1.33
CA ARG A 65 -2.89 -17.74 0.78
C ARG A 65 -2.45 -18.37 -0.54
N ASN A 66 -1.83 -17.61 -1.44
CA ASN A 66 -1.43 -18.12 -2.76
C ASN A 66 0.02 -18.63 -2.84
N ARG A 67 0.78 -18.63 -1.73
CA ARG A 67 2.21 -19.03 -1.62
C ARG A 67 2.97 -18.95 -2.95
N SER A 68 3.06 -17.74 -3.51
CA SER A 68 3.81 -17.49 -4.74
C SER A 68 5.29 -17.86 -4.53
N LYS A 69 5.96 -18.37 -5.58
CA LYS A 69 7.41 -18.69 -5.56
C LYS A 69 8.29 -17.55 -5.04
N TYR A 70 7.82 -16.31 -5.18
CA TYR A 70 8.53 -15.09 -4.77
C TYR A 70 7.90 -14.40 -3.55
N SER A 71 7.15 -15.12 -2.71
CA SER A 71 6.43 -14.55 -1.55
C SER A 71 7.35 -13.79 -0.59
N VAL A 72 8.52 -14.36 -0.28
CA VAL A 72 9.51 -13.72 0.60
C VAL A 72 10.04 -12.42 -0.02
N PHE A 73 10.28 -12.41 -1.33
CA PHE A 73 10.71 -11.21 -2.05
C PHE A 73 9.67 -10.10 -1.97
N TRP A 74 8.39 -10.42 -2.10
CA TRP A 74 7.31 -9.44 -1.98
C TRP A 74 7.17 -8.87 -0.57
N ILE A 75 7.22 -9.72 0.45
CA ILE A 75 7.15 -9.28 1.85
C ILE A 75 8.38 -8.42 2.21
N ALA A 76 9.57 -8.83 1.79
CA ALA A 76 10.79 -8.04 2.00
C ALA A 76 10.70 -6.68 1.28
N GLY A 77 10.26 -6.67 0.02
CA GLY A 77 10.07 -5.44 -0.74
C GLY A 77 9.06 -4.51 -0.07
N MET A 78 7.96 -5.06 0.45
CA MET A 78 7.00 -4.30 1.24
C MET A 78 7.69 -3.64 2.43
N ILE A 79 8.43 -4.38 3.26
CA ILE A 79 9.12 -3.81 4.44
C ILE A 79 10.05 -2.64 4.09
N PHE A 80 10.80 -2.73 2.98
CA PHE A 80 11.77 -1.70 2.60
C PHE A 80 11.15 -0.51 1.84
N PHE A 81 10.16 -0.75 0.98
CA PHE A 81 9.61 0.25 0.06
C PHE A 81 8.11 0.56 0.28
N GLY A 82 7.50 -0.04 1.30
CA GLY A 82 6.15 0.22 1.76
C GLY A 82 5.07 0.01 0.70
N SER A 83 4.29 1.07 0.48
CA SER A 83 3.17 1.09 -0.45
C SER A 83 3.60 0.94 -1.91
N ILE A 84 4.85 1.29 -2.26
CA ILE A 84 5.35 1.17 -3.64
C ILE A 84 5.38 -0.31 -4.07
N THR A 85 5.99 -1.18 -3.27
CA THR A 85 6.00 -2.63 -3.58
C THR A 85 4.60 -3.22 -3.56
N THR A 86 3.72 -2.72 -2.70
CA THR A 86 2.31 -3.13 -2.65
C THR A 86 1.59 -2.84 -3.96
N ILE A 87 1.81 -1.66 -4.55
CA ILE A 87 1.25 -1.27 -5.85
C ILE A 87 1.82 -2.17 -6.95
N PHE A 88 3.15 -2.34 -7.01
CA PHE A 88 3.80 -3.22 -8.00
C PHE A 88 3.31 -4.67 -7.91
N TYR A 89 3.12 -5.19 -6.69
CA TYR A 89 2.55 -6.50 -6.46
C TYR A 89 1.17 -6.62 -7.09
N LEU A 90 0.27 -5.67 -6.82
CA LEU A 90 -1.10 -5.70 -7.33
C LEU A 90 -1.19 -5.54 -8.85
N ILE A 91 -0.26 -4.80 -9.46
CA ILE A 91 -0.16 -4.70 -10.92
C ILE A 91 0.24 -6.05 -11.50
N LYS A 92 1.36 -6.62 -11.03
CA LYS A 92 1.93 -7.89 -11.53
C LYS A 92 1.09 -9.12 -11.22
N ARG A 93 0.31 -9.10 -10.12
CA ARG A 93 -0.66 -10.15 -9.79
C ARG A 93 -1.66 -10.37 -10.93
N ASN A 94 -1.97 -9.32 -11.70
CA ASN A 94 -2.98 -9.36 -12.76
C ASN A 94 -2.46 -10.00 -14.06
N GLU A 95 -1.16 -9.87 -14.35
CA GLU A 95 -0.53 -10.47 -15.55
C GLU A 95 -0.49 -12.00 -15.51
N LYS A 96 -0.72 -12.61 -14.34
CA LYS A 96 -0.78 -14.08 -14.21
C LYS A 96 -2.19 -14.65 -14.41
N THR A 97 -3.17 -13.80 -14.68
CA THR A 97 -4.59 -14.18 -14.82
C THR A 97 -5.11 -14.09 -16.26
N ASP A 98 -4.24 -13.78 -17.22
CA ASP A 98 -4.50 -13.87 -18.67
C ASP A 98 -3.66 -15.00 -19.30
#